data_AF-A0A1D8S1I6-F1
#
_entry.id   AF-A0A1D8S1I6-F1
#
_cell.length_a   1.000
_cell.length_b   1.000
_cell.length_c   1.000
_cell.angle_alpha   90.00
_cell.angle_beta   90.00
_cell.angle_gamma   90.00
#
_symmetry.space_group_name_H-M   'P 1'
#
loop_
_entity.id
_entity.type
_entity.pdbx_description
1 polymer ?
#
loop_
_entity_poly.entity_id
_entity_poly.type
_entity_poly.pdbx_seq_one_letter_code
_entity_poly.pdbx_strand_id
1 'polypeptide(L)'
;MLYLFSFSFDPAGTRAALDQSLAILGRIAPVLVGVTVLVGLSKYALGPQVVARYVGAESGWVGYLLAALGGLLSHGPVYAWYALLRDFQDEGMRNGLIAVFLYNRAIKLPLLPLFLYYFEVEFAVVLGAVMIVVSVGQGFVVDRLAPN
;
A
#
# COMPACT_ATOMS: atom_id res chain seq x y z
N MET A 1 13.87 -26.29 11.11
CA MET A 1 15.22 -26.89 11.18
C MET A 1 16.11 -26.20 12.21
N LEU A 2 16.19 -24.87 12.23
CA LEU A 2 17.05 -24.13 13.17
C LEU A 2 16.75 -24.37 14.66
N TYR A 3 15.47 -24.33 15.07
CA TYR A 3 15.07 -24.64 16.46
C TYR A 3 15.28 -26.10 16.85
N LEU A 4 15.08 -27.05 15.92
CA LEU A 4 15.31 -28.48 16.19
C LEU A 4 16.79 -28.78 16.44
N PHE A 5 17.68 -28.12 15.68
CA PHE A 5 19.12 -28.23 15.87
C PHE A 5 19.58 -27.56 17.18
N SER A 6 19.10 -26.34 17.46
CA SER A 6 19.42 -25.61 18.70
C SER A 6 18.94 -26.35 19.95
N PHE A 7 17.81 -27.07 19.86
CA PHE A 7 17.27 -27.86 20.98
C PHE A 7 18.23 -28.95 21.46
N SER A 8 19.07 -29.50 20.57
CA SER A 8 20.06 -30.51 20.92
C SER A 8 21.24 -29.95 21.73
N PHE A 9 21.51 -28.64 21.66
CA PHE A 9 22.64 -27.99 22.35
C PHE A 9 22.20 -27.18 23.58
N ASP A 10 21.11 -26.44 23.47
CA ASP A 10 20.53 -25.66 24.57
C ASP A 10 18.99 -25.75 24.53
N PRO A 11 18.41 -26.80 25.16
CA PRO A 11 16.96 -26.98 25.21
C PRO A 11 16.24 -25.81 25.90
N ALA A 12 16.85 -25.22 26.92
CA ALA A 12 16.24 -24.17 27.72
C ALA A 12 16.18 -22.84 26.97
N GLY A 13 17.32 -22.40 26.40
CA GLY A 13 17.37 -21.22 25.55
C GLY A 13 16.52 -21.36 24.29
N THR A 14 16.47 -22.57 23.70
CA THR A 14 15.63 -22.84 22.53
C THR A 14 14.13 -22.71 22.83
N ARG A 15 13.67 -23.21 24.00
CA ARG A 15 12.27 -23.03 24.43
C ARG A 15 11.95 -21.56 24.68
N ALA A 16 12.80 -20.84 25.40
CA ALA A 16 12.60 -19.42 25.65
C ALA A 16 12.53 -18.59 24.34
N ALA A 17 13.40 -18.90 23.37
CA ALA A 17 13.38 -18.26 22.06
C ALA A 17 12.12 -18.61 21.25
N LEU A 18 11.64 -19.85 21.35
CA LEU A 18 10.40 -20.30 20.71
C LEU A 18 9.19 -19.57 21.30
N ASP A 19 9.10 -19.49 22.63
CA ASP A 19 8.02 -18.80 23.33
C ASP A 19 8.00 -17.31 22.97
N GLN A 20 9.17 -16.66 22.93
CA GLN A 20 9.28 -15.27 22.50
C GLN A 20 8.84 -15.08 21.04
N SER A 21 9.22 -16.00 20.16
CA SER A 21 8.81 -15.97 18.74
C SER A 21 7.31 -16.16 18.58
N LEU A 22 6.71 -17.09 19.32
CA LEU A 22 5.26 -17.30 19.33
C LEU A 22 4.52 -16.10 19.92
N ALA A 23 5.06 -15.46 20.95
CA ALA A 23 4.50 -14.23 21.51
C ALA A 23 4.53 -13.07 20.49
N ILE A 24 5.63 -12.92 19.74
CA ILE A 24 5.72 -11.94 18.64
C ILE A 24 4.72 -12.30 17.54
N LEU A 25 4.64 -13.57 17.14
CA LEU A 25 3.70 -14.04 16.13
C LEU A 25 2.26 -13.75 16.56
N GLY A 26 1.90 -14.01 17.81
CA GLY A 26 0.57 -13.71 18.36
C GLY A 26 0.23 -12.22 18.34
N ARG A 27 1.22 -11.32 18.47
CA ARG A 27 1.03 -9.86 18.35
C ARG A 27 0.86 -9.41 16.90
N ILE A 28 1.54 -10.05 15.95
CA ILE A 28 1.51 -9.68 14.53
C ILE A 28 0.34 -10.38 13.80
N ALA A 29 -0.09 -11.56 14.24
CA ALA A 29 -1.14 -12.35 13.60
C ALA A 29 -2.46 -11.59 13.39
N PRO A 30 -2.99 -10.80 14.35
CA PRO A 30 -4.19 -10.00 14.13
C PRO A 30 -4.04 -8.99 12.99
N VAL A 31 -2.85 -8.38 12.87
CA VAL A 31 -2.53 -7.44 11.78
C VAL A 31 -2.50 -8.19 10.45
N LEU A 32 -1.89 -9.38 10.39
CA LEU A 32 -1.85 -10.20 9.18
C LEU A 32 -3.24 -10.66 8.74
N VAL A 33 -4.09 -11.08 9.69
CA VAL A 33 -5.47 -11.47 9.41
C VAL A 33 -6.26 -10.27 8.91
N GLY A 34 -6.16 -9.12 9.59
CA GLY A 34 -6.84 -7.89 9.18
C GLY A 34 -6.43 -7.44 7.78
N VAL A 35 -5.13 -7.47 7.47
CA VAL A 35 -4.61 -7.16 6.13
C VAL A 35 -5.12 -8.17 5.09
N THR A 36 -5.09 -9.46 5.39
CA THR A 36 -5.56 -10.51 4.46
C THR A 36 -7.03 -10.34 4.13
N VAL A 37 -7.87 -10.06 5.14
CA VAL A 37 -9.30 -9.79 4.94
C VAL A 37 -9.50 -8.53 4.12
N LEU A 38 -8.79 -7.44 4.42
CA LEU A 38 -8.90 -6.18 3.69
C LEU A 38 -8.51 -6.34 2.21
N VAL A 39 -7.40 -7.01 1.93
CA VAL A 39 -6.96 -7.31 0.56
C VAL A 39 -7.99 -8.19 -0.14
N GLY A 40 -8.46 -9.27 0.50
CA GLY A 40 -9.46 -10.17 -0.06
C GLY A 40 -10.78 -9.48 -0.39
N LEU A 41 -11.30 -8.63 0.51
CA LEU A 41 -12.51 -7.84 0.28
C LEU A 41 -12.31 -6.81 -0.83
N SER A 42 -11.14 -6.17 -0.89
CA SER A 42 -10.81 -5.20 -1.94
C SER A 42 -10.82 -5.88 -3.31
N LYS A 43 -10.21 -7.07 -3.44
CA LYS A 43 -10.24 -7.85 -4.69
C LYS A 43 -11.64 -8.29 -5.08
N TYR A 44 -12.43 -8.74 -4.11
CA TYR A 44 -13.82 -9.13 -4.36
C TYR A 44 -14.66 -7.94 -4.86
N ALA A 45 -14.49 -6.76 -4.27
CA ALA A 45 -15.21 -5.55 -4.65
C ALA A 45 -14.69 -4.93 -5.97
N LEU A 46 -13.38 -5.01 -6.20
CA LEU A 46 -12.67 -4.44 -7.34
C LEU A 46 -12.21 -5.56 -8.27
N GLY A 47 -13.14 -6.38 -8.75
CA GLY A 47 -12.80 -7.46 -9.69
C GLY A 47 -12.28 -6.94 -11.05
N PRO A 48 -11.83 -7.84 -11.94
CA PRO A 48 -11.13 -7.49 -13.18
C PRO A 48 -11.90 -6.50 -14.08
N GLN A 49 -13.23 -6.59 -14.13
CA GLN A 49 -14.06 -5.68 -14.93
C GLN A 49 -14.04 -4.24 -14.38
N VAL A 50 -14.01 -4.10 -13.06
CA VAL A 50 -13.94 -2.79 -12.38
C VAL A 50 -12.55 -2.20 -12.57
N VAL A 51 -11.51 -3.01 -12.39
CA VAL A 51 -10.11 -2.61 -12.62
C VAL A 51 -9.93 -2.13 -14.06
N ALA A 52 -10.32 -2.95 -15.05
CA ALA A 52 -10.21 -2.59 -16.46
C ALA A 52 -10.94 -1.28 -16.80
N ARG A 53 -12.15 -1.09 -16.26
CA ARG A 53 -12.98 0.10 -16.53
C ARG A 53 -12.42 1.38 -15.90
N TYR A 54 -11.99 1.31 -14.65
CA TYR A 54 -11.71 2.51 -13.85
C TYR A 54 -10.23 2.81 -13.68
N VAL A 55 -9.34 1.83 -13.82
CA VAL A 55 -7.89 2.02 -13.71
C VAL A 55 -7.10 1.26 -14.79
N GLY A 56 -7.78 0.69 -15.79
CA GLY A 56 -7.17 0.02 -16.93
C GLY A 56 -6.73 0.97 -18.04
N ALA A 57 -6.40 0.42 -19.22
CA ALA A 57 -5.90 1.18 -20.37
C ALA A 57 -6.84 2.34 -20.77
N GLU A 58 -8.16 2.09 -20.77
CA GLU A 58 -9.18 3.05 -21.21
C GLU A 58 -9.71 3.97 -20.08
N SER A 59 -9.15 3.89 -18.88
CA SER A 59 -9.64 4.63 -17.70
C SER A 59 -9.57 6.17 -17.80
N GLY A 60 -8.84 6.70 -18.78
CA GLY A 60 -8.73 8.14 -19.04
C GLY A 60 -8.30 8.92 -17.79
N TRP A 61 -8.85 10.13 -17.61
CA TRP A 61 -8.56 10.98 -16.45
C TRP A 61 -9.22 10.49 -15.15
N VAL A 62 -10.31 9.72 -15.25
CA VAL A 62 -11.03 9.15 -14.09
C VAL A 62 -10.11 8.20 -13.33
N GLY A 63 -9.30 7.40 -14.03
CA GLY A 63 -8.31 6.53 -13.40
C GLY A 63 -7.24 7.27 -12.60
N TYR A 64 -6.80 8.44 -13.07
CA TYR A 64 -5.85 9.28 -12.32
C TYR A 64 -6.47 9.82 -11.03
N LEU A 65 -7.72 10.29 -11.07
CA LEU A 65 -8.42 10.75 -9.88
C LEU A 65 -8.59 9.62 -8.87
N LEU A 66 -9.03 8.43 -9.32
CA LEU A 66 -9.21 7.28 -8.44
C LEU A 66 -7.89 6.77 -7.87
N ALA A 67 -6.81 6.73 -8.66
CA ALA A 67 -5.49 6.37 -8.18
C ALA A 67 -4.97 7.36 -7.13
N ALA A 68 -5.15 8.68 -7.35
CA ALA A 68 -4.74 9.71 -6.41
C ALA A 68 -5.50 9.64 -5.09
N LEU A 69 -6.84 9.52 -5.15
CA LEU A 69 -7.69 9.36 -3.97
C LEU A 69 -7.41 8.04 -3.24
N GLY A 70 -7.24 6.95 -3.99
CA GLY A 70 -6.86 5.65 -3.44
C GLY A 70 -5.53 5.74 -2.70
N GLY A 71 -4.52 6.39 -3.29
CA GLY A 71 -3.23 6.65 -2.67
C GLY A 71 -3.39 7.45 -1.37
N LEU A 72 -4.09 8.58 -1.42
CA LEU A 72 -4.31 9.45 -0.25
C LEU A 72 -5.03 8.73 0.90
N LEU A 73 -5.98 7.85 0.60
CA LEU A 73 -6.73 7.10 1.60
C LEU A 73 -6.00 5.82 2.06
N SER A 74 -4.97 5.38 1.34
CA SER A 74 -4.27 4.12 1.57
C SER A 74 -3.33 4.17 2.79
N HIS A 75 -3.87 3.81 3.95
CA HIS A 75 -3.13 3.74 5.21
C HIS A 75 -2.78 2.31 5.60
N GLY A 76 -1.92 2.17 6.60
CA GLY A 76 -1.46 0.88 7.07
C GLY A 76 -0.22 0.36 6.32
N PRO A 77 0.09 -0.93 6.46
CA PRO A 77 1.36 -1.49 6.02
C PRO A 77 1.54 -1.42 4.50
N VAL A 78 2.73 -0.99 4.07
CA VAL A 78 3.03 -0.79 2.64
C VAL A 78 2.96 -2.09 1.82
N TYR A 79 3.34 -3.22 2.42
CA TYR A 79 3.35 -4.52 1.73
C TYR A 79 1.95 -4.97 1.29
N ALA A 80 0.91 -4.59 2.02
CA ALA A 80 -0.48 -4.92 1.66
C ALA A 80 -0.89 -4.24 0.36
N TRP A 81 -0.54 -2.96 0.24
CA TRP A 81 -0.82 -2.16 -0.95
C TRP A 81 0.00 -2.64 -2.15
N TYR A 82 1.25 -3.05 -1.96
CA TYR A 82 2.03 -3.65 -3.04
C TYR A 82 1.41 -4.95 -3.56
N ALA A 83 0.93 -5.82 -2.67
CA ALA A 83 0.25 -7.05 -3.08
C ALA A 83 -1.03 -6.74 -3.88
N LEU A 84 -1.86 -5.81 -3.39
CA LEU A 84 -3.10 -5.42 -4.07
C LEU A 84 -2.84 -4.76 -5.44
N LEU A 85 -1.88 -3.83 -5.51
CA LEU A 85 -1.54 -3.16 -6.76
C LEU A 85 -0.93 -4.14 -7.76
N ARG A 86 -0.21 -5.16 -7.30
CA ARG A 86 0.29 -6.22 -8.17
C ARG A 86 -0.85 -7.02 -8.79
N ASP A 87 -1.84 -7.40 -7.98
CA ASP A 87 -3.03 -8.08 -8.50
C ASP A 87 -3.77 -7.22 -9.53
N PHE A 88 -3.95 -5.92 -9.26
CA PHE A 88 -4.56 -5.01 -10.23
C PHE A 88 -3.71 -4.81 -11.48
N GLN A 89 -2.39 -4.80 -11.35
CA GLN A 89 -1.47 -4.77 -12.48
C GLN A 89 -1.67 -6.00 -13.38
N ASP A 90 -1.75 -7.18 -12.77
CA ASP A 90 -2.00 -8.44 -13.48
C ASP A 90 -3.42 -8.45 -14.14
N GLU A 91 -4.37 -7.70 -13.59
CA GLU A 91 -5.71 -7.45 -14.15
C GLU A 91 -5.78 -6.29 -15.16
N GLY A 92 -4.65 -5.67 -15.51
CA GLY A 92 -4.55 -4.65 -16.56
C GLY A 92 -4.55 -3.20 -16.10
N MET A 93 -4.36 -2.93 -14.80
CA MET A 93 -4.13 -1.57 -14.29
C MET A 93 -2.85 -0.99 -14.90
N ARG A 94 -2.88 0.29 -15.31
CA ARG A 94 -1.71 0.98 -15.89
C ARG A 94 -0.61 1.23 -14.86
N ASN A 95 0.66 1.04 -15.25
CA ASN A 95 1.82 1.32 -14.40
C ASN A 95 1.88 2.78 -13.93
N GLY A 96 1.49 3.73 -14.78
CA GLY A 96 1.40 5.14 -14.43
C GLY A 96 0.41 5.40 -13.30
N LEU A 97 -0.72 4.68 -13.27
CA LEU A 97 -1.70 4.80 -12.19
C LEU A 97 -1.20 4.17 -10.90
N ILE A 98 -0.41 3.10 -10.97
CA ILE A 98 0.28 2.52 -9.81
C ILE A 98 1.25 3.55 -9.22
N ALA A 99 2.01 4.25 -10.07
CA ALA A 99 2.91 5.33 -9.64
C ALA A 99 2.15 6.49 -8.98
N VAL A 100 1.04 6.94 -9.57
CA VAL A 100 0.18 7.99 -9.00
C VAL A 100 -0.34 7.60 -7.62
N PHE A 101 -0.80 6.35 -7.47
CA PHE A 101 -1.28 5.82 -6.20
C PHE A 101 -0.18 5.84 -5.13
N LEU A 102 0.98 5.27 -5.46
CA LEU A 102 2.10 5.15 -4.53
C LEU A 102 2.67 6.52 -4.12
N TYR A 103 2.70 7.49 -5.04
CA TYR A 103 3.17 8.84 -4.73
C TYR A 103 2.21 9.58 -3.79
N ASN A 104 0.89 9.56 -4.06
CA ASN A 104 -0.08 10.24 -3.20
C ASN A 104 -0.22 9.59 -1.81
N ARG A 105 0.12 8.30 -1.68
CA ARG A 105 0.22 7.61 -0.38
C ARG A 105 1.25 8.24 0.57
N ALA A 106 2.20 9.02 0.07
CA ALA A 106 3.14 9.75 0.93
C ALA A 106 2.42 10.80 1.81
N ILE A 107 1.22 11.24 1.41
CA ILE A 107 0.37 12.14 2.20
C ILE A 107 -0.34 11.32 3.30
N LYS A 108 0.20 11.35 4.51
CA LYS A 108 -0.33 10.59 5.66
C LYS A 108 -1.42 11.37 6.37
N LEU A 109 -2.69 11.09 6.07
CA LEU A 109 -3.84 11.75 6.70
C LEU A 109 -3.83 11.67 8.25
N PRO A 110 -3.50 10.53 8.90
CA PRO A 110 -3.40 10.45 10.35
C PRO A 110 -2.35 11.39 10.96
N LEU A 111 -1.34 11.80 10.17
CA LEU A 111 -0.32 12.74 10.61
C LEU A 111 -0.65 14.19 10.25
N LEU A 112 -1.78 14.46 9.59
CA LEU A 112 -2.21 15.83 9.29
C LEU A 112 -2.34 16.70 10.55
N PRO A 113 -2.90 16.24 11.69
CA PRO A 113 -2.96 17.07 12.89
C PRO A 113 -1.58 17.51 13.37
N LEU A 114 -0.59 16.61 13.30
CA LEU A 114 0.79 16.92 13.65
C LEU A 114 1.43 17.86 12.63
N PHE A 115 1.17 17.65 11.35
CA PHE A 115 1.65 18.51 10.28
C PHE A 115 1.12 19.93 10.43
N LEU A 116 -0.18 20.09 10.70
CA LEU A 116 -0.85 21.37 10.93
C LEU A 116 -0.45 22.04 12.26
N TYR A 117 0.10 21.26 13.20
CA TYR A 117 0.69 21.82 14.42
C TYR A 117 2.05 22.48 14.15
N TYR A 118 2.84 21.91 13.24
CA TYR A 118 4.17 22.44 12.88
C TYR A 118 4.14 23.43 11.71
N PHE A 119 3.16 23.31 10.82
CA PHE A 119 3.03 24.08 9.60
C PHE A 119 1.61 24.65 9.47
N GLU A 120 1.48 25.77 8.76
CA GLU A 120 0.20 26.40 8.52
C GLU A 120 -0.66 25.62 7.51
N VAL A 121 -1.98 25.85 7.53
CA VAL A 121 -2.94 25.14 6.68
C VAL A 121 -2.70 25.44 5.20
N GLU A 122 -2.32 26.67 4.89
CA GLU A 122 -1.97 27.15 3.56
C GLU A 122 -0.83 26.32 2.97
N PHE A 123 0.21 26.04 3.77
CA PHE A 123 1.31 25.18 3.35
C PHE A 123 0.86 23.74 3.10
N ALA A 124 0.02 23.18 3.97
CA ALA A 124 -0.51 21.83 3.81
C ALA A 124 -1.33 21.67 2.52
N VAL A 125 -2.20 22.65 2.23
CA VAL A 125 -3.04 22.67 1.02
C VAL A 125 -2.18 22.81 -0.23
N VAL A 126 -1.23 23.74 -0.23
CA VAL A 126 -0.32 23.94 -1.38
C VAL A 126 0.53 22.70 -1.62
N LEU A 127 1.14 22.13 -0.58
CA LEU A 127 1.94 20.91 -0.70
C LEU A 127 1.11 19.74 -1.22
N GLY A 128 -0.08 19.52 -0.65
CA GLY A 128 -0.99 18.46 -1.09
C GLY A 128 -1.39 18.61 -2.56
N ALA A 129 -1.75 19.84 -2.98
CA ALA A 129 -2.09 20.13 -4.37
C ALA A 129 -0.91 19.89 -5.32
N VAL A 130 0.29 20.37 -4.96
CA VAL A 130 1.52 20.14 -5.74
C VAL A 130 1.81 18.64 -5.85
N MET A 131 1.69 17.89 -4.75
CA MET A 131 1.93 16.45 -4.77
C MET A 131 0.96 15.72 -5.71
N ILE A 132 -0.33 16.06 -5.69
CA ILE A 132 -1.32 15.48 -6.60
C ILE A 132 -0.95 15.81 -8.05
N VAL A 133 -0.65 17.06 -8.37
CA VAL A 133 -0.29 17.47 -9.75
C VAL A 133 0.98 16.77 -10.24
N VAL A 134 2.03 16.74 -9.40
CA VAL A 134 3.30 16.08 -9.72
C VAL A 134 3.11 14.57 -9.91
N SER A 135 2.26 13.93 -9.10
CA SER A 135 1.98 12.50 -9.23
C SER A 135 1.42 12.12 -10.60
N VAL A 136 0.52 12.96 -11.15
CA VAL A 136 -0.07 12.76 -12.48
C VAL A 136 1.00 12.86 -13.55
N GLY A 137 1.88 13.86 -13.46
CA GLY A 137 3.04 14.01 -14.33
C GLY A 137 3.95 12.77 -14.30
N GLN A 138 4.26 12.27 -13.10
CA GLN A 138 5.04 11.05 -12.94
C GLN A 138 4.33 9.83 -13.54
N GLY A 139 3.02 9.70 -13.37
CA GLY A 139 2.24 8.63 -13.99
C GLY A 139 2.40 8.61 -15.52
N PHE A 140 2.32 9.77 -16.17
CA PHE A 140 2.55 9.87 -17.62
C PHE A 140 3.96 9.50 -18.06
N VAL A 141 4.96 9.82 -17.24
CA VAL A 141 6.36 9.43 -17.50
C VAL A 141 6.52 7.92 -17.34
N VAL A 142 5.96 7.34 -16.28
CA VAL A 142 6.03 5.89 -16.02
C VAL A 142 5.35 5.09 -17.11
N ASP A 143 4.16 5.50 -17.57
CA ASP A 143 3.48 4.82 -18.69
C ASP A 143 4.29 4.83 -19.99
N ARG A 144 5.17 5.83 -20.19
CA ARG A 144 6.06 5.87 -21.37
C ARG A 144 7.31 5.02 -21.20
N LEU A 145 7.87 4.95 -19.99
CA LEU A 145 9.11 4.21 -19.73
C LEU A 145 8.86 2.72 -19.50
N ALA A 146 7.72 2.38 -18.91
CA ALA A 146 7.30 1.03 -18.59
C ALA A 146 5.80 0.89 -18.91
N PRO A 147 5.41 0.84 -20.20
CA PRO A 147 4.04 0.51 -20.56
C PRO A 147 3.68 -0.90 -20.08
N ASN A 148 2.47 -1.07 -19.58
CA ASN A 148 1.86 -2.39 -19.34
C ASN A 148 1.24 -2.93 -20.63
#